data_AF-A0A377FRR8-F1
#
_entry.id   AF-A0A377FRR8-F1
#
_cell.length_a   1.000
_cell.length_b   1.000
_cell.length_c   1.000
_cell.angle_alpha   90.00
_cell.angle_beta   90.00
_cell.angle_gamma   90.00
#
_symmetry.space_group_name_H-M   'P 1'
#
loop_
_entity.id
_entity.type
_entity.pdbx_description
1 polymer ?
#
loop_
_entity_poly.entity_id
_entity_poly.type
_entity_poly.pdbx_seq_one_letter_code
_entity_poly.pdbx_strand_id
1 'polypeptide(L)'
;MNIQGTERTVSNLHEWLQLNHDYVEELKQQPLTKQHTKAFYARLTHANIFGPKIIIRINDKRTLEHGQIQIKAHILEPTENGLIACKSPIFPHQDWELSALVHQDSVIRTGELYESSYTFETHERHMFQLLKITSKKLTPLKLLLEDLLLAAGGKSLAVATEKKLEPIWNR
;
A
#
# COMPACT_ATOMS: atom_id res chain seq x y z
N MET A 1 10.64 -35.51 -10.87
CA MET A 1 9.21 -35.27 -10.57
C MET A 1 8.96 -33.79 -10.82
N ASN A 2 8.20 -33.46 -11.86
CA ASN A 2 7.85 -32.10 -12.23
C ASN A 2 6.66 -31.66 -11.38
N ILE A 3 6.87 -30.73 -10.45
CA ILE A 3 5.78 -30.02 -9.81
C ILE A 3 5.57 -28.74 -10.63
N GLN A 4 4.86 -28.87 -11.74
CA GLN A 4 4.22 -27.70 -12.37
C GLN A 4 3.09 -27.28 -11.43
N GLY A 5 3.43 -26.49 -10.42
CA GLY A 5 2.45 -25.75 -9.65
C GLY A 5 1.81 -24.74 -10.59
N THR A 6 0.50 -24.86 -10.78
CA THR A 6 -0.33 -23.79 -11.32
C THR A 6 0.00 -22.52 -10.54
N GLU A 7 0.71 -21.58 -11.15
CA GLU A 7 0.91 -20.23 -10.61
C GLU A 7 -0.48 -19.59 -10.51
N ARG A 8 -1.16 -19.79 -9.39
CA ARG A 8 -2.37 -19.04 -9.06
C ARG A 8 -1.98 -17.57 -9.05
N THR A 9 -2.53 -16.82 -9.99
CA THR A 9 -2.36 -15.37 -10.04
C THR A 9 -3.11 -14.80 -8.85
N VAL A 10 -2.35 -14.38 -7.84
CA VAL A 10 -2.91 -13.82 -6.61
C VAL A 10 -3.29 -12.36 -6.88
N SER A 11 -4.51 -11.98 -6.50
CA SER A 11 -5.06 -10.68 -6.91
C SER A 11 -4.90 -9.57 -5.87
N ASN A 12 -4.58 -9.92 -4.62
CA ASN A 12 -4.44 -8.96 -3.51
C ASN A 12 -3.47 -9.46 -2.43
N LEU A 13 -3.10 -8.60 -1.49
CA LEU A 13 -2.14 -8.94 -0.44
C LEU A 13 -2.73 -9.97 0.53
N HIS A 14 -4.01 -9.86 0.86
CA HIS A 14 -4.67 -10.75 1.80
C HIS A 14 -4.56 -12.22 1.39
N GLU A 15 -4.91 -12.53 0.14
CA GLU A 15 -4.81 -13.87 -0.44
C GLU A 15 -3.35 -14.33 -0.49
N TRP A 16 -2.41 -13.43 -0.82
CA TRP A 16 -0.99 -13.78 -0.86
C TRP A 16 -0.45 -14.15 0.51
N LEU A 17 -0.83 -13.42 1.55
CA LEU A 17 -0.44 -13.72 2.93
C LEU A 17 -1.00 -15.06 3.40
N GLN A 18 -2.22 -15.43 2.99
CA GLN A 18 -2.78 -16.75 3.29
C GLN A 18 -1.99 -17.88 2.60
N LEU A 19 -1.64 -17.70 1.33
CA LEU A 19 -0.86 -18.70 0.58
C LEU A 19 0.59 -18.83 1.06
N ASN A 20 1.14 -17.76 1.66
CA ASN A 20 2.50 -17.72 2.20
C ASN A 20 2.51 -17.72 3.73
N HIS A 21 1.46 -18.26 4.37
CA HIS A 21 1.27 -18.22 5.81
C HIS A 21 2.51 -18.71 6.58
N ASP A 22 3.00 -19.91 6.27
CA ASP A 22 4.12 -20.52 7.00
C ASP A 22 5.39 -19.67 6.92
N TYR A 23 5.68 -19.11 5.73
CA TYR A 23 6.79 -18.18 5.54
C TYR A 23 6.63 -16.91 6.38
N VAL A 24 5.42 -16.36 6.46
CA VAL A 24 5.14 -15.16 7.25
C VAL A 24 5.21 -15.45 8.75
N GLU A 25 4.76 -16.63 9.19
CA GLU A 25 4.92 -17.05 10.59
C GLU A 25 6.38 -17.22 10.98
N GLU A 26 7.23 -17.79 10.12
CA GLU A 26 8.67 -17.85 10.34
C GLU A 26 9.29 -16.44 10.52
N LEU A 27 8.83 -15.45 9.76
CA LEU A 27 9.30 -14.07 9.90
C LEU A 27 8.94 -13.45 11.26
N LYS A 28 7.85 -13.87 11.89
CA LYS A 28 7.39 -13.36 13.20
C LYS A 28 8.16 -13.96 14.37
N GLN A 29 8.76 -15.13 14.21
CA GLN A 29 9.41 -15.88 15.29
C GLN A 29 10.84 -15.39 15.60
N GLN A 30 11.44 -14.57 14.74
CA GLN A 30 12.84 -14.17 14.86
C GLN A 30 13.06 -12.69 14.57
N PRO A 31 14.14 -12.08 15.08
CA PRO A 31 14.55 -10.75 14.68
C PRO A 31 14.74 -10.68 13.15
N LEU A 32 14.12 -9.68 12.52
CA LEU A 32 14.19 -9.52 11.07
C LEU A 32 15.56 -8.99 10.64
N THR A 33 16.08 -9.57 9.56
CA THR A 33 17.35 -9.19 8.96
C THR A 33 17.14 -8.58 7.58
N LYS A 34 18.17 -7.94 7.03
CA LYS A 34 18.17 -7.46 5.64
C LYS A 34 17.91 -8.58 4.62
N GLN A 35 18.31 -9.82 4.92
CA GLN A 35 18.03 -10.95 4.04
C GLN A 35 16.54 -11.30 4.06
N HIS A 36 15.89 -11.20 5.21
CA HIS A 36 14.45 -11.42 5.35
C HIS A 36 13.64 -10.39 4.55
N THR A 37 13.96 -9.10 4.68
CA THR A 37 13.26 -8.03 3.94
C THR A 37 13.48 -8.15 2.43
N LYS A 38 14.70 -8.50 2.01
CA LYS A 38 15.02 -8.75 0.60
C LYS A 38 14.26 -9.95 0.03
N ALA A 39 14.20 -11.06 0.76
CA ALA A 39 13.47 -12.25 0.35
C ALA A 39 11.96 -11.99 0.27
N PHE A 40 11.42 -11.26 1.26
CA PHE A 40 10.03 -10.88 1.30
C PHE A 40 9.67 -10.02 0.08
N TYR A 41 10.45 -8.98 -0.19
CA TYR A 41 10.27 -8.12 -1.37
C TYR A 41 10.33 -8.92 -2.68
N ALA A 42 11.31 -9.83 -2.83
CA ALA A 42 11.43 -10.64 -4.04
C ALA A 42 10.17 -11.50 -4.28
N ARG A 43 9.67 -12.19 -3.25
CA ARG A 43 8.44 -13.00 -3.35
C ARG A 43 7.21 -12.15 -3.67
N LEU A 44 7.08 -10.99 -3.01
CA LEU A 44 5.97 -10.06 -3.23
C LEU A 44 5.96 -9.52 -4.67
N THR A 45 7.13 -9.10 -5.18
CA THR A 45 7.26 -8.58 -6.56
C THR A 45 7.07 -9.66 -7.62
N HIS A 46 7.51 -10.89 -7.36
CA HIS A 46 7.29 -12.01 -8.27
C HIS A 46 5.79 -12.34 -8.41
N ALA A 47 5.03 -12.23 -7.32
CA ALA A 47 3.57 -12.34 -7.34
C ALA A 47 2.87 -11.11 -7.96
N ASN A 48 3.60 -10.03 -8.22
CA ASN A 48 3.13 -8.81 -8.88
C ASN A 48 1.87 -8.15 -8.26
N ILE A 49 1.64 -8.33 -6.95
CA ILE A 49 0.39 -7.91 -6.27
C ILE A 49 0.15 -6.42 -6.36
N PHE A 50 1.19 -5.62 -6.14
CA PHE A 50 1.11 -4.16 -6.23
C PHE A 50 1.61 -3.63 -7.58
N GLY A 51 2.12 -4.49 -8.46
CA GLY A 51 2.85 -4.00 -9.63
C GLY A 51 4.10 -3.18 -9.25
N PRO A 52 4.54 -2.26 -10.13
CA PRO A 52 5.76 -1.46 -9.93
C PRO A 52 5.60 -0.32 -8.90
N LYS A 53 4.38 -0.02 -8.45
CA LYS A 53 4.09 1.07 -7.51
C LYS A 53 3.02 0.65 -6.51
N ILE A 54 3.20 1.02 -5.25
CA ILE A 54 2.15 0.87 -4.24
C ILE A 54 1.33 2.15 -4.14
N ILE A 55 0.04 2.00 -3.82
CA ILE A 55 -0.82 3.08 -3.40
C ILE A 55 -0.68 3.23 -1.88
N ILE A 56 -0.50 4.46 -1.42
CA ILE A 56 -0.39 4.78 0.00
C ILE A 56 -1.28 5.96 0.36
N ARG A 57 -1.73 6.00 1.62
CA ARG A 57 -2.36 7.17 2.23
C ARG A 57 -1.48 7.70 3.35
N ILE A 58 -1.14 8.99 3.29
CA ILE A 58 -0.30 9.62 4.32
C ILE A 58 -1.18 9.95 5.52
N ASN A 59 -0.96 9.28 6.64
CA ASN A 59 -1.74 9.46 7.87
C ASN A 59 -1.14 10.52 8.79
N ASP A 60 0.19 10.65 8.79
CA ASP A 60 0.91 11.63 9.59
C ASP A 60 2.11 12.20 8.83
N LYS A 61 2.44 13.46 9.12
CA LYS A 61 3.67 14.10 8.65
C LYS A 61 4.27 14.98 9.72
N ARG A 62 5.58 14.93 9.86
CA ARG A 62 6.37 15.78 10.76
C ARG A 62 7.52 16.40 10.00
N THR A 63 7.64 17.72 10.06
CA THR A 63 8.85 18.41 9.60
C THR A 63 9.96 18.23 10.63
N LEU A 64 11.12 17.74 10.18
CA LEU A 64 12.34 17.57 10.94
C LEU A 64 13.29 18.75 10.69
N GLU A 65 14.43 18.73 11.39
CA GLU A 65 15.52 19.67 11.17
C GLU A 65 16.01 19.63 9.71
N HIS A 66 16.47 20.78 9.20
CA HIS A 66 16.94 20.94 7.81
C HIS A 66 15.91 20.67 6.71
N GLY A 67 14.61 20.81 7.01
CA GLY A 67 13.55 20.77 6.00
C GLY A 67 13.20 19.36 5.51
N GLN A 68 13.76 18.32 6.13
CA GLN A 68 13.31 16.95 5.89
C GLN A 68 11.91 16.77 6.46
N ILE A 69 11.06 16.01 5.78
CA ILE A 69 9.74 15.65 6.29
C ILE A 69 9.77 14.15 6.55
N GLN A 70 9.41 13.73 7.76
CA GLN A 70 9.05 12.35 8.03
C GLN A 70 7.56 12.18 7.74
N ILE A 71 7.22 11.17 6.94
CA ILE A 71 5.84 10.75 6.75
C ILE A 71 5.63 9.38 7.37
N LYS A 72 4.41 9.16 7.82
CA LYS A 72 3.85 7.84 8.02
C LYS A 72 2.77 7.64 6.97
N ALA A 73 2.67 6.44 6.44
CA ALA A 73 1.69 6.13 5.42
C ALA A 73 1.21 4.68 5.52
N HIS A 74 -0.09 4.47 5.33
CA HIS A 74 -0.66 3.14 5.20
C HIS A 74 -0.59 2.68 3.73
N ILE A 75 -0.18 1.44 3.51
CA ILE A 75 -0.31 0.79 2.19
C ILE A 75 -1.78 0.46 1.97
N LEU A 76 -2.28 0.76 0.77
CA LEU A 76 -3.65 0.46 0.37
C LEU A 76 -3.70 -0.57 -0.76
N GLU A 77 -4.76 -1.37 -0.79
CA GLU A 77 -5.11 -2.25 -1.90
C GLU A 77 -6.52 -1.94 -2.44
N PRO A 78 -6.73 -2.06 -3.76
CA PRO A 78 -8.05 -1.93 -4.35
C PRO A 78 -8.91 -3.15 -4.04
N THR A 79 -10.17 -2.88 -3.72
CA THR A 79 -11.23 -3.88 -3.55
C THR A 79 -12.44 -3.42 -4.33
N GLU A 80 -13.44 -4.30 -4.46
CA GLU A 80 -14.71 -3.91 -5.06
C GLU A 80 -15.41 -2.75 -4.33
N ASN A 81 -15.10 -2.55 -3.05
CA ASN A 81 -15.70 -1.52 -2.20
C ASN A 81 -14.76 -0.31 -2.02
N GLY A 82 -13.77 -0.14 -2.90
CA GLY A 82 -12.78 0.95 -2.84
C GLY A 82 -11.42 0.53 -2.29
N LEU A 83 -10.67 1.51 -1.78
CA LEU A 83 -9.32 1.30 -1.25
C LEU A 83 -9.33 1.02 0.25
N ILE A 84 -8.80 -0.14 0.65
CA ILE A 84 -8.66 -0.53 2.05
C ILE A 84 -7.20 -0.54 2.48
N ALA A 85 -6.95 -0.30 3.77
CA ALA A 85 -5.59 -0.43 4.30
C ALA A 85 -5.20 -1.90 4.42
N CYS A 86 -4.05 -2.24 3.84
CA CYS A 86 -3.43 -3.54 3.97
C CYS A 86 -3.09 -3.82 5.44
N LYS A 87 -3.28 -5.06 5.90
CA LYS A 87 -2.80 -5.47 7.23
C LYS A 87 -1.31 -5.73 7.23
N SER A 88 -0.64 -5.44 8.34
CA SER A 88 0.79 -5.70 8.48
C SER A 88 1.05 -7.21 8.45
N PRO A 89 2.00 -7.70 7.63
CA PRO A 89 2.37 -9.11 7.61
C PRO A 89 2.94 -9.58 8.94
N ILE A 90 3.64 -8.70 9.66
CA ILE A 90 4.30 -9.01 10.93
C ILE A 90 3.35 -8.82 12.10
N PHE A 91 2.47 -7.83 12.04
CA PHE A 91 1.56 -7.48 13.12
C PHE A 91 0.09 -7.47 12.62
N PRO A 92 -0.58 -8.63 12.53
CA PRO A 92 -1.84 -8.77 11.78
C PRO A 92 -3.01 -7.92 12.33
N HIS A 93 -2.92 -7.46 13.57
CA HIS A 93 -3.94 -6.62 14.20
C HIS A 93 -3.86 -5.12 13.82
N GLN A 94 -2.78 -4.69 13.16
CA GLN A 94 -2.59 -3.31 12.73
C GLN A 94 -2.51 -3.18 11.21
N ASP A 95 -2.85 -2.00 10.73
CA ASP A 95 -2.63 -1.63 9.33
C ASP A 95 -1.12 -1.56 9.05
N TRP A 96 -0.74 -1.80 7.80
CA TRP A 96 0.64 -1.79 7.37
C TRP A 96 1.11 -0.35 7.15
N GLU A 97 1.71 0.21 8.21
CA GLU A 97 2.34 1.52 8.18
C GLU A 97 3.80 1.45 7.71
N LEU A 98 4.17 2.38 6.82
CA LEU A 98 5.54 2.66 6.42
C LEU A 98 5.92 4.08 6.88
N SER A 99 7.09 4.20 7.51
CA SER A 99 7.75 5.46 7.79
C SER A 99 8.80 5.76 6.72
N ALA A 100 8.78 6.97 6.18
CA ALA A 100 9.76 7.41 5.18
C ALA A 100 10.19 8.86 5.38
N LEU A 101 11.43 9.17 5.01
CA LEU A 101 11.94 10.53 4.92
C LEU A 101 11.80 11.06 3.50
N VAL A 102 11.15 12.21 3.36
CA VAL A 102 10.85 12.88 2.09
C VAL A 102 11.40 14.30 2.09
N HIS A 103 11.82 14.78 0.93
CA HIS A 103 12.37 16.13 0.77
C HIS A 103 11.27 17.17 0.55
N GLN A 104 11.54 18.39 1.00
CA GLN A 104 10.61 19.53 1.13
C GLN A 104 9.92 19.97 -0.17
N ASP A 105 10.47 19.63 -1.33
CA ASP A 105 10.00 20.13 -2.63
C ASP A 105 8.62 19.56 -3.05
N SER A 106 8.09 18.59 -2.30
CA SER A 106 6.79 17.98 -2.55
C SER A 106 5.74 18.54 -1.59
N VAL A 107 4.67 19.17 -2.11
CA VAL A 107 3.50 19.52 -1.30
C VAL A 107 2.80 18.23 -0.89
N ILE A 108 3.14 17.74 0.30
CA ILE A 108 2.61 16.51 0.87
C ILE A 108 1.47 16.85 1.84
N ARG A 109 0.32 16.22 1.62
CA ARG A 109 -0.90 16.43 2.39
C ARG A 109 -1.31 15.13 3.07
N THR A 110 -1.67 15.24 4.35
CA THR A 110 -2.23 14.13 5.11
C THR A 110 -3.64 13.83 4.59
N GLY A 111 -4.04 12.57 4.65
CA GLY A 111 -5.31 12.07 4.11
C GLY A 111 -5.33 11.83 2.59
N GLU A 112 -4.42 12.45 1.84
CA GLU A 112 -4.33 12.27 0.39
C GLU A 112 -3.64 10.96 0.00
N LEU A 113 -3.94 10.51 -1.22
CA LEU A 113 -3.42 9.30 -1.82
C LEU A 113 -2.21 9.60 -2.69
N TYR A 114 -1.23 8.73 -2.64
CA TYR A 114 -0.02 8.81 -3.43
C TYR A 114 0.32 7.45 -4.00
N GLU A 115 0.95 7.44 -5.18
CA GLU A 115 1.68 6.29 -5.65
C GLU A 115 3.16 6.44 -5.29
N SER A 116 3.82 5.32 -4.99
CA SER A 116 5.27 5.29 -4.83
C SER A 116 5.88 3.98 -5.30
N SER A 117 7.07 4.07 -5.89
CA SER A 117 7.92 2.88 -6.00
C SER A 117 8.38 2.43 -4.62
N TYR A 118 8.49 1.12 -4.45
CA TYR A 118 8.88 0.49 -3.20
C TYR A 118 10.05 -0.48 -3.42
N THR A 119 10.80 -0.72 -2.35
CA THR A 119 11.88 -1.71 -2.31
C THR A 119 11.98 -2.30 -0.90
N PHE A 120 12.87 -3.25 -0.68
CA PHE A 120 13.08 -3.84 0.64
C PHE A 120 13.70 -2.84 1.62
N GLU A 121 13.31 -2.94 2.89
CA GLU A 121 13.92 -2.15 3.96
C GLU A 121 15.37 -2.59 4.22
N THR A 122 16.25 -1.61 4.41
CA THR A 122 17.69 -1.79 4.64
C THR A 122 18.16 -1.25 5.98
N HIS A 123 17.36 -0.44 6.66
CA HIS A 123 17.70 0.14 7.96
C HIS A 123 17.33 -0.83 9.10
N GLU A 124 18.32 -1.27 9.87
CA GLU A 124 18.16 -2.31 10.91
C GLU A 124 17.02 -2.02 11.89
N ARG A 125 16.89 -0.77 12.34
CA ARG A 125 15.83 -0.36 13.28
C ARG A 125 14.41 -0.46 12.71
N HIS A 126 14.25 -0.55 11.38
CA HIS A 126 12.96 -0.54 10.71
C HIS A 126 12.65 -1.84 9.98
N MET A 127 13.43 -2.90 10.19
CA MET A 127 13.26 -4.18 9.46
C MET A 127 11.84 -4.76 9.55
N PHE A 128 11.10 -4.46 10.62
CA PHE A 128 9.70 -4.81 10.81
C PHE A 128 8.74 -4.22 9.76
N GLN A 129 9.13 -3.14 9.07
CA GLN A 129 8.33 -2.56 7.98
C GLN A 129 8.37 -3.43 6.71
N LEU A 130 9.41 -4.27 6.57
CA LEU A 130 9.75 -5.13 5.41
C LEU A 130 10.04 -4.38 4.11
N LEU A 131 9.27 -3.33 3.83
CA LEU A 131 9.36 -2.48 2.66
C LEU A 131 9.74 -1.05 3.05
N LYS A 132 10.24 -0.30 2.07
CA LYS A 132 10.39 1.15 2.13
C LYS A 132 9.97 1.77 0.81
N ILE A 133 9.42 2.99 0.87
CA ILE A 133 9.06 3.78 -0.31
C ILE A 133 10.15 4.77 -0.67
N THR A 134 10.21 5.16 -1.95
CA THR A 134 11.19 6.13 -2.43
C THR A 134 10.58 7.53 -2.50
N SER A 135 11.13 8.46 -1.71
CA SER A 135 10.63 9.83 -1.59
C SER A 135 10.68 10.66 -2.88
N LYS A 136 11.65 10.41 -3.76
CA LYS A 136 11.74 11.06 -5.09
C LYS A 136 10.62 10.66 -6.06
N LYS A 137 9.77 9.70 -5.68
CA LYS A 137 8.75 9.09 -6.55
C LYS A 137 7.37 9.08 -5.92
N LEU A 138 7.09 10.00 -4.99
CA LEU A 138 5.74 10.20 -4.47
C LEU A 138 4.94 11.05 -5.46
N THR A 139 3.99 10.42 -6.13
CA THR A 139 3.10 11.10 -7.09
C THR A 139 1.70 11.16 -6.51
N PRO A 140 1.09 12.34 -6.34
CA PRO A 140 -0.30 12.44 -5.90
C PRO A 140 -1.20 11.64 -6.84
N LEU A 141 -2.00 10.74 -6.29
CA LEU A 141 -2.98 9.97 -7.05
C LEU A 141 -4.28 10.78 -7.12
N LYS A 142 -4.58 11.32 -8.30
CA LYS A 142 -5.85 12.01 -8.56
C LYS A 142 -6.91 10.98 -8.92
N LEU A 143 -7.77 10.67 -7.96
CA LEU A 143 -8.94 9.84 -8.17
C LEU A 143 -10.09 10.66 -8.76
N LEU A 144 -10.91 10.01 -9.59
CA LEU A 144 -12.19 10.58 -10.00
C LEU A 144 -13.15 10.58 -8.80
N LEU A 145 -14.22 11.39 -8.87
CA LEU A 145 -15.19 11.49 -7.78
C LEU A 145 -15.84 10.13 -7.46
N GLU A 146 -16.09 9.32 -8.48
CA GLU A 146 -16.57 7.95 -8.37
C GLU A 146 -15.62 7.06 -7.56
N ASP A 147 -14.32 7.11 -7.87
CA ASP A 147 -13.27 6.38 -7.15
C ASP A 147 -13.12 6.86 -5.70
N LEU A 148 -13.31 8.16 -5.45
CA LEU A 148 -13.30 8.72 -4.09
C LEU A 148 -14.49 8.23 -3.26
N LEU A 149 -15.66 8.10 -3.87
CA LEU A 149 -16.87 7.61 -3.21
C LEU A 149 -16.83 6.10 -2.98
N LEU A 150 -16.23 5.36 -3.91
CA LEU A 150 -15.86 3.96 -3.70
C LEU A 150 -14.83 3.86 -2.55
N ALA A 151 -13.74 4.62 -2.58
CA ALA A 151 -12.72 4.64 -1.52
C ALA A 151 -13.23 5.12 -0.16
N ALA A 152 -14.34 5.86 -0.10
CA ALA A 152 -15.03 6.28 1.12
C ALA A 152 -16.05 5.24 1.63
N GLY A 153 -16.21 4.10 0.94
CA GLY A 153 -16.95 2.94 1.43
C GLY A 153 -18.40 2.83 0.94
N GLY A 154 -18.74 3.35 -0.24
CA GLY A 154 -20.09 3.18 -0.76
C GLY A 154 -20.16 2.92 -2.26
N LYS A 155 -20.26 1.65 -2.67
CA LYS A 155 -20.84 1.31 -4.00
C LYS A 155 -22.17 2.05 -4.21
N SER A 156 -22.98 2.16 -3.16
CA SER A 156 -24.24 2.92 -3.16
C SER A 156 -24.06 4.45 -3.31
N LEU A 157 -22.94 5.01 -2.84
CA LEU A 157 -22.64 6.45 -2.97
C LEU A 157 -22.14 6.79 -4.37
N ALA A 158 -21.26 5.94 -4.94
CA ALA A 158 -20.79 6.08 -6.31
C ALA A 158 -21.94 6.00 -7.33
N VAL A 159 -22.83 5.00 -7.17
CA VAL A 159 -24.04 4.84 -8.00
C VAL A 159 -25.01 6.03 -7.82
N ALA A 160 -25.11 6.61 -6.62
CA ALA A 160 -25.97 7.76 -6.38
C ALA A 160 -25.45 9.05 -7.07
N THR A 161 -24.14 9.21 -7.22
CA THR A 161 -23.55 10.32 -7.99
C THR A 161 -23.69 10.16 -9.49
N GLU A 162 -23.53 8.95 -10.04
CA GLU A 162 -23.80 8.69 -11.46
C GLU A 162 -25.24 9.08 -11.83
N LYS A 163 -26.22 8.70 -11.00
CA LYS A 163 -27.64 9.06 -11.19
C LYS A 163 -27.95 10.55 -11.06
N LYS A 164 -27.11 11.33 -10.36
CA LYS A 164 -27.29 12.80 -10.23
C LYS A 164 -26.59 13.59 -11.32
N LEU A 165 -25.62 12.98 -12.01
CA LEU A 165 -24.88 13.61 -13.09
C LEU A 165 -25.50 13.36 -14.47
N GLU A 166 -26.54 12.52 -14.57
CA GLU A 166 -27.43 12.57 -15.73
C GLU A 166 -28.06 13.96 -15.80
N PRO A 167 -27.71 14.77 -16.82
CA PRO A 167 -28.32 16.08 -16.93
C PRO A 167 -29.79 15.84 -17.28
N ILE A 168 -30.69 16.48 -16.54
CA ILE A 168 -32.12 16.53 -16.87
C ILE A 168 -32.23 17.34 -18.17
N TRP A 169 -31.91 16.72 -19.31
CA TRP A 169 -32.37 17.19 -20.60
C TRP A 169 -33.68 16.46 -20.87
N ASN A 170 -34.72 17.28 -20.92
CA ASN A 170 -36.10 16.99 -21.28
C ASN A 170 -36.97 16.37 -20.17
N ARG A 171 -37.70 17.25 -19.49
CA ARG A 171 -39.16 17.33 -19.63
C ARG A 171 -39.67 18.71 -19.25
#